data_AF-A0A6B3AUB2-F1
#
_entry.id   AF-A0A6B3AUB2-F1
#
_cell.length_a   1.000
_cell.length_b   1.000
_cell.length_c   1.000
_cell.angle_alpha   90.00
_cell.angle_beta   90.00
_cell.angle_gamma   90.00
#
_symmetry.space_group_name_H-M   'P 1'
#
loop_
_entity.id
_entity.type
_entity.pdbx_description
1 polymer ?
#
loop_
_entity_poly.entity_id
_entity_poly.type
_entity_poly.pdbx_seq_one_letter_code
_entity_poly.pdbx_strand_id
1 'polypeptide(L)' 'AVCAAAVTADPVDVAAARLLADRAAVRSARDCLQVHGGMGFTWESEVHLHLERSWLRTHRAGGATESEDRLAVDLLADGA' A
#
# COMPACT_ATOMS: atom_id res chain seq x y z
N ALA A 1 8.95 6.73 1.71
CA ALA A 1 7.94 5.65 1.80
C ALA A 1 6.62 6.30 2.18
N VAL A 2 5.52 5.93 1.53
CA VAL A 2 4.20 6.40 1.95
C VAL A 2 3.75 5.54 3.12
N CYS A 3 3.35 6.18 4.21
CA CYS A 3 2.84 5.52 5.39
C CYS A 3 1.46 6.10 5.70
N ALA A 4 0.50 5.23 5.96
CA ALA A 4 -0.69 5.56 6.72
C ALA A 4 -0.61 4.79 8.04
N ALA A 5 -1.07 5.42 9.11
CA ALA A 5 -1.05 4.84 10.45
C ALA A 5 -2.48 4.75 10.95
N ALA A 6 -2.79 3.61 11.58
CA ALA A 6 -4.03 3.45 12.32
C ALA A 6 -4.01 4.43 13.50
N VAL A 7 -5.16 5.08 13.75
CA VAL A 7 -5.32 6.00 14.88
C VAL A 7 -5.43 5.21 16.18
N THR A 8 -6.02 4.01 16.12
CA THR A 8 -6.07 3.06 17.23
C THR A 8 -5.30 1.78 16.90
N ALA A 9 -5.13 0.91 17.89
CA ALA A 9 -4.57 -0.43 17.68
C ALA A 9 -5.64 -1.46 17.24
N ASP A 10 -6.86 -1.03 16.93
CA ASP A 10 -7.92 -1.90 16.47
C ASP A 10 -7.49 -2.62 15.17
N PRO A 11 -7.67 -3.95 15.07
CA PRO A 11 -7.32 -4.70 13.86
C PRO A 11 -7.96 -4.16 12.56
N VAL A 12 -9.15 -3.57 12.63
CA VAL A 12 -9.86 -2.96 11.49
C VAL A 12 -9.15 -1.68 11.05
N ASP A 13 -8.82 -0.80 12.00
CA ASP A 13 -8.07 0.44 11.72
C ASP A 13 -6.67 0.13 11.13
N VAL A 14 -6.02 -0.91 11.64
CA VAL A 14 -4.73 -1.40 11.11
C VAL A 14 -4.88 -1.92 9.68
N ALA A 15 -5.93 -2.70 9.39
CA ALA A 15 -6.22 -3.19 8.04
C ALA A 15 -6.50 -2.03 7.06
N ALA A 16 -7.29 -1.04 7.48
CA ALA A 16 -7.59 0.16 6.68
C ALA A 16 -6.33 0.98 6.38
N ALA A 17 -5.54 1.30 7.42
CA ALA A 17 -4.30 2.05 7.26
C ALA A 17 -3.32 1.33 6.33
N ARG A 18 -3.20 0.02 6.46
CA ARG A 18 -2.34 -0.79 5.58
C ARG A 18 -2.79 -0.73 4.12
N LEU A 19 -4.07 -0.97 3.83
CA LEU A 19 -4.59 -0.89 2.47
C LEU A 19 -4.38 0.48 1.83
N LEU A 20 -4.55 1.56 2.61
CA LEU A 20 -4.30 2.91 2.14
C LEU A 20 -2.81 3.13 1.83
N ALA A 21 -1.92 2.75 2.75
CA ALA A 21 -0.47 2.91 2.59
C ALA A 21 0.06 2.13 1.38
N ASP A 22 -0.37 0.87 1.23
CA ASP A 22 0.06 -0.02 0.15
C ASP A 22 -0.35 0.54 -1.22
N ARG A 23 -1.63 0.93 -1.38
CA ARG A 23 -2.13 1.51 -2.64
C ARG A 23 -1.42 2.83 -2.97
N ALA A 24 -1.23 3.68 -1.98
CA ALA A 24 -0.56 4.96 -2.19
C ALA A 24 0.91 4.77 -2.55
N ALA A 25 1.63 3.86 -1.90
CA ALA A 25 3.03 3.56 -2.20
C ALA A 25 3.21 3.05 -3.64
N VAL A 26 2.38 2.10 -4.09
CA VAL A 26 2.44 1.57 -5.46
C VAL A 26 2.13 2.65 -6.48
N ARG A 27 1.06 3.44 -6.25
CA ARG A 27 0.68 4.53 -7.16
C ARG A 27 1.78 5.56 -7.27
N SER A 28 2.27 6.08 -6.15
CA SER A 28 3.34 7.09 -6.15
C SER A 28 4.62 6.59 -6.82
N ALA A 29 5.01 5.34 -6.58
CA ALA A 29 6.19 4.78 -7.24
C ALA A 29 6.02 4.65 -8.77
N ARG A 30 4.81 4.28 -9.24
CA ARG A 30 4.49 4.27 -10.68
C ARG A 30 4.49 5.67 -11.28
N ASP A 31 3.88 6.64 -10.60
CA ASP A 31 3.83 8.03 -11.05
C ASP A 31 5.24 8.62 -11.15
N CYS A 32 6.10 8.37 -10.16
CA CYS A 32 7.51 8.76 -10.21
C CYS A 32 8.23 8.10 -11.41
N LEU A 33 8.01 6.80 -11.65
CA LEU A 33 8.66 6.08 -12.76
C LEU A 33 8.26 6.70 -14.10
N GLN A 34 6.97 7.02 -14.25
CA GLN A 34 6.44 7.66 -15.46
C GLN A 34 7.05 9.05 -15.68
N VAL A 35 7.18 9.87 -14.63
CA VAL A 35 7.77 11.22 -14.72
C VAL A 35 9.24 11.17 -15.16
N HIS A 36 10.00 10.16 -14.72
CA HIS A 36 11.41 10.02 -15.10
C HIS A 36 11.62 9.39 -16.50
N GLY A 37 10.58 8.81 -17.10
CA GLY A 37 10.68 8.10 -18.37
C GLY A 37 11.75 7.00 -18.34
N GLY A 38 12.53 6.87 -19.42
CA GLY A 38 13.58 5.86 -19.53
C GLY A 38 14.67 5.94 -18.45
N MET A 39 14.98 7.14 -17.95
CA MET A 39 15.94 7.31 -16.85
C MET A 39 15.47 6.67 -15.54
N GLY A 40 14.15 6.50 -15.35
CA GLY A 40 13.62 5.86 -14.16
C GLY A 40 14.01 4.38 -14.02
N PHE A 41 14.47 3.75 -15.11
CA PHE A 41 14.97 2.37 -15.16
C PHE A 41 16.50 2.26 -15.14
N THR A 42 17.23 3.36 -15.03
CA THR A 42 18.70 3.34 -14.90
C THR A 42 19.12 3.41 -13.44
N TRP A 43 20.40 3.14 -13.17
CA TRP A 43 21.00 3.24 -11.84
C TRP A 43 21.17 4.68 -11.33
N GLU A 44 20.89 5.68 -12.16
CA GLU A 44 20.97 7.09 -11.79
C GLU A 44 19.75 7.53 -10.99
N SER A 45 18.67 6.73 -10.98
CA SER A 45 17.44 6.97 -10.23
C SER A 45 16.94 5.69 -9.55
N GLU A 46 16.68 5.76 -8.25
CA GLU A 46 16.21 4.60 -7.47
C GLU A 46 14.70 4.30 -7.63
N VAL A 47 14.01 4.99 -8.54
CA VAL A 47 12.54 4.96 -8.64
C VAL A 47 12.02 3.57 -9.01
N HIS A 48 12.70 2.83 -9.90
CA HIS A 48 12.35 1.44 -10.21
C HIS A 48 12.47 0.53 -8.97
N LEU A 49 13.49 0.71 -8.14
CA LEU A 49 13.64 -0.05 -6.89
C LEU A 49 12.52 0.26 -5.88
N HIS A 50 12.01 1.50 -5.87
CA HIS A 50 10.87 1.88 -5.03
C HIS A 50 9.57 1.19 -5.50
N LEU A 51 9.38 1.03 -6.81
CA LEU A 51 8.24 0.30 -7.35
C LEU A 51 8.29 -1.17 -6.94
N GLU A 52 9.43 -1.84 -7.13
CA GLU A 52 9.63 -3.24 -6.72
C GLU A 52 9.42 -3.43 -5.20
N ARG A 53 9.99 -2.53 -4.38
CA ARG A 53 9.77 -2.57 -2.92
C ARG A 53 8.32 -2.35 -2.55
N SER A 54 7.58 -1.51 -3.27
CA SER A 54 6.16 -1.28 -3.00
C SER A 54 5.35 -2.55 -3.24
N TRP A 55 5.61 -3.30 -4.32
CA TRP A 55 4.98 -4.59 -4.59
C TRP A 55 5.34 -5.66 -3.56
N LEU A 56 6.58 -5.70 -3.10
CA LEU A 56 6.96 -6.62 -2.03
C LEU A 56 6.19 -6.32 -0.74
N ARG A 57 6.05 -5.03 -0.39
CA ARG A 57 5.37 -4.60 0.84
C ARG A 57 3.89 -4.95 0.85
N THR A 58 3.21 -4.89 -0.29
CA THR A 58 1.78 -5.25 -0.36
C THR A 58 1.52 -6.70 0.05
N HIS A 59 2.51 -7.58 -0.03
CA HIS A 59 2.39 -9.00 0.31
C HIS A 59 3.05 -9.38 1.65
N ARG A 60 4.03 -8.59 2.13
CA ARG A 60 4.88 -8.97 3.28
C ARG A 60 4.11 -9.20 4.59
N ALA A 61 3.02 -8.46 4.82
CA ALA A 61 2.24 -8.56 6.05
C ALA A 61 0.91 -9.32 5.87
N GLY A 62 0.73 -10.06 4.76
CA GLY A 62 -0.55 -10.68 4.36
C GLY A 62 -1.07 -10.15 3.02
N GLY A 63 -2.16 -10.68 2.50
CA GLY A 63 -2.77 -10.21 1.24
C GLY A 63 -3.62 -8.95 1.43
N ALA A 64 -3.84 -8.18 0.35
CA ALA A 64 -4.83 -7.09 0.36
C ALA A 64 -6.24 -7.64 0.67
N THR A 65 -6.59 -8.79 0.08
CA THR A 65 -7.88 -9.47 0.29
C THR A 65 -8.16 -9.76 1.75
N GLU A 66 -7.17 -10.23 2.53
CA GLU A 66 -7.37 -10.50 3.96
C GLU A 66 -7.66 -9.23 4.77
N SER A 67 -7.16 -8.08 4.31
CA SER A 67 -7.46 -6.79 4.93
C SER A 67 -8.84 -6.30 4.49
N GLU A 68 -9.19 -6.46 3.22
CA GLU A 68 -10.51 -6.13 2.67
C GLU A 68 -11.63 -6.95 3.31
N ASP A 69 -11.43 -8.26 3.48
CA ASP A 69 -12.39 -9.16 4.12
C ASP A 69 -12.65 -8.76 5.58
N ARG A 70 -11.59 -8.37 6.31
CA ARG A 70 -11.73 -7.89 7.69
C ARG A 70 -12.57 -6.61 7.77
N LEU A 71 -12.33 -5.66 6.88
CA LEU A 71 -13.13 -4.44 6.79
C LEU A 71 -14.59 -4.75 6.40
N ALA A 72 -14.81 -5.71 5.50
CA ALA A 72 -16.15 -6.10 5.08
C ALA A 72 -16.96 -6.74 6.22
N VAL A 73 -16.35 -7.63 7.00
CA VAL A 73 -16.99 -8.24 8.17
C VAL A 73 -17.38 -7.17 9.20
N ASP A 74 -16.47 -6.25 9.49
CA ASP A 74 -16.70 -5.16 10.44
C ASP A 74 -17.83 -4.23 9.97
N LEU A 75 -17.80 -3.80 8.71
CA LEU A 75 -18.84 -2.95 8.11
C LEU A 75 -20.23 -3.60 8.16
N LEU A 76 -20.30 -4.93 7.98
CA LEU A 76 -21.57 -5.67 8.08
C LEU A 76 -22.04 -5.81 9.53
N ALA A 77 -21.13 -5.82 10.51
CA ALA A 77 -21.46 -5.89 11.93
C ALA A 77 -21.93 -4.54 12.49
N ASP A 78 -21.34 -3.43 12.05
CA ASP A 78 -21.76 -2.06 12.40
C ASP A 78 -23.12 -1.68 11.80
N GLY A 79 -23.51 -2.33 10.69
CA GLY A 79 -24.77 -2.09 9.99
C GLY A 79 -25.96 -2.94 10.47
N ALA A 80 -25.76 -3.85 11.42
CA ALA A 80 -26.77 -4.77 11.98
C ALA A 80 -27.20 -4.34 13.39
#